data_AF-A0A433TEU1-F1
#
_entry.id   AF-A0A433TEU1-F1
#
_cell.length_a   1.000
_cell.length_b   1.000
_cell.length_c   1.000
_cell.angle_alpha   90.00
_cell.angle_beta   90.00
_cell.angle_gamma   90.00
#
_symmetry.space_group_name_H-M   'P 1'
#
loop_
_entity.id
_entity.type
_entity.pdbx_description
1 polymer ?
#
loop_
_entity_poly.entity_id
_entity_poly.type
_entity_poly.pdbx_seq_one_letter_code
_entity_poly.pdbx_strand_id
1 'polypeptide(L)'
;MAMNFAIPTCRDDLLSNSVSDNYCVEEILTPRQMVPALQALKSACRGNAHCIVQHFDTLFSVLCIQKDLDPALKEEAWHVLLKGSQTFLARLTSDLDQCDLSLEDRLTSLNATKMVAYLFCQFLELFDGEATRPGAVVTGKGRGRKMKAPAVATDMDWDYERHQGVQLLLSIIQLSLTKLWDPPVAEEEFVSLVSACCYKLLENPSTSKNKDTLVAIAHILGNLVKRYNHGLGASLKLDQMLKHFEFLTSPLAQIVEIIVSEYGCKSLLTDLIREIGNVDAKEAARDAAVGKAY
;
A
#
# COMPACT_ATOMS: atom_id res chain seq x y z
N MET A 1 -19.59 -8.22 -19.99
CA MET A 1 -18.43 -9.14 -20.09
C MET A 1 -17.65 -8.92 -18.82
N ALA A 2 -17.51 -9.95 -17.96
CA ALA A 2 -16.89 -9.78 -16.66
C ALA A 2 -15.38 -9.62 -16.85
N MET A 3 -14.91 -8.38 -16.74
CA MET A 3 -13.50 -8.01 -16.74
C MET A 3 -12.77 -8.72 -15.59
N ASN A 4 -11.54 -9.19 -15.82
CA ASN A 4 -10.68 -9.70 -14.75
C ASN A 4 -9.48 -8.78 -14.53
N PHE A 5 -9.32 -8.20 -13.33
CA PHE A 5 -8.16 -7.42 -12.97
C PHE A 5 -7.10 -8.35 -12.36
N ALA A 6 -6.09 -8.69 -13.17
CA ALA A 6 -4.89 -9.35 -12.68
C ALA A 6 -3.95 -8.29 -12.10
N ILE A 7 -3.49 -8.50 -10.86
CA ILE A 7 -2.55 -7.57 -10.23
C ILE A 7 -1.21 -7.64 -10.97
N PRO A 8 -0.71 -6.51 -11.48
CA PRO A 8 0.49 -6.52 -12.30
C PRO A 8 1.76 -6.70 -11.44
N THR A 9 2.78 -7.33 -12.01
CA THR A 9 4.12 -7.39 -11.39
C THR A 9 4.88 -6.09 -11.64
N CYS A 10 4.68 -5.48 -12.81
CA CYS A 10 5.17 -4.15 -13.14
C CYS A 10 4.09 -3.34 -13.88
N ARG A 11 4.16 -2.01 -13.82
CA ARG A 11 3.12 -1.14 -14.39
C ARG A 11 2.85 -1.41 -15.88
N ASP A 12 3.89 -1.76 -16.62
CA ASP A 12 3.80 -2.03 -18.07
C ASP A 12 2.92 -3.25 -18.39
N ASP A 13 2.72 -4.17 -17.43
CA ASP A 13 1.85 -5.34 -17.62
C ASP A 13 0.41 -4.92 -17.92
N LEU A 14 -0.07 -3.82 -17.30
CA LEU A 14 -1.41 -3.27 -17.53
C LEU A 14 -1.55 -2.54 -18.87
N LEU A 15 -0.45 -2.28 -19.58
CA LEU A 15 -0.45 -1.69 -20.92
C LEU A 15 -0.48 -2.75 -22.03
N SER A 16 -0.27 -4.02 -21.67
CA SER A 16 -0.12 -5.11 -22.61
C SER A 16 -1.34 -6.03 -22.62
N ASN A 17 -2.03 -6.11 -23.77
CA ASN A 17 -3.14 -7.05 -23.99
C ASN A 17 -2.61 -8.48 -24.24
N SER A 18 -1.91 -9.06 -23.27
CA SER A 18 -1.28 -10.39 -23.40
C SER A 18 -2.27 -11.55 -23.21
N VAL A 19 -3.35 -11.35 -22.44
CA VAL A 19 -4.37 -12.37 -22.14
C VAL A 19 -5.76 -11.79 -22.42
N SER A 20 -6.54 -12.48 -23.25
CA SER A 20 -7.94 -12.12 -23.50
C SER A 20 -8.75 -12.19 -22.19
N ASP A 21 -9.60 -11.20 -21.96
CA ASP A 21 -10.46 -11.01 -20.77
C ASP A 21 -9.82 -10.32 -19.54
N ASN A 22 -8.50 -10.10 -19.53
CA ASN A 22 -7.87 -9.28 -18.51
C ASN A 22 -8.09 -7.78 -18.79
N TYR A 23 -8.29 -7.01 -17.71
CA TYR A 23 -8.28 -5.56 -17.78
C TYR A 23 -6.93 -5.07 -18.27
N CYS A 24 -6.96 -4.16 -19.25
CA CYS A 24 -5.82 -3.36 -19.65
C CYS A 24 -6.23 -1.90 -19.65
N VAL A 25 -5.26 -1.04 -19.35
CA VAL A 25 -5.41 0.41 -19.42
C VAL A 25 -5.57 0.79 -20.88
N GLU A 26 -6.66 1.50 -21.19
CA GLU A 26 -7.03 1.88 -22.54
C GLU A 26 -6.23 3.10 -23.01
N GLU A 27 -6.05 4.10 -22.12
CA GLU A 27 -5.38 5.35 -22.45
C GLU A 27 -4.48 5.84 -21.31
N ILE A 28 -3.24 6.22 -21.65
CA ILE A 28 -2.39 7.04 -20.79
C ILE A 28 -2.60 8.51 -21.16
N LEU A 29 -3.24 9.24 -20.24
CA LEU A 29 -3.55 10.65 -20.41
C LEU A 29 -2.28 11.51 -20.43
N THR A 30 -2.28 12.52 -21.29
CA THR A 30 -1.23 13.55 -21.31
C THR A 30 -1.37 14.54 -20.15
N PRO A 31 -0.31 15.27 -19.77
CA PRO A 31 -0.40 16.30 -18.72
C PRO A 31 -1.52 17.33 -18.92
N ARG A 32 -1.86 17.64 -20.17
CA ARG A 32 -2.95 18.59 -20.50
C ARG A 32 -4.34 18.02 -20.26
N GLN A 33 -4.51 16.70 -20.37
CA GLN A 33 -5.78 16.01 -20.13
C GLN A 33 -6.02 15.73 -18.64
N MET A 34 -4.98 15.81 -17.79
CA MET A 34 -5.09 15.41 -16.39
C MET A 34 -6.07 16.25 -15.56
N VAL A 35 -6.05 17.58 -15.71
CA VAL A 35 -6.94 18.48 -14.96
C VAL A 35 -8.41 18.16 -15.21
N PRO A 36 -8.92 18.14 -16.47
CA PRO A 36 -10.33 17.80 -16.70
C PRO A 36 -10.67 16.36 -16.31
N ALA A 37 -9.74 15.41 -16.47
CA ALA A 37 -9.98 14.01 -16.09
C ALA A 37 -10.13 13.82 -14.56
N LEU A 38 -9.28 14.48 -13.76
CA LEU A 38 -9.40 14.47 -12.29
C LEU A 38 -10.67 15.16 -11.82
N GLN A 39 -11.09 16.26 -12.48
CA GLN A 39 -12.37 16.90 -12.20
C GLN A 39 -13.56 15.97 -12.49
N ALA A 40 -13.52 15.24 -13.60
CA ALA A 40 -14.53 14.25 -13.95
C ALA A 40 -14.60 13.13 -12.90
N LEU A 41 -13.47 12.53 -12.55
CA LEU A 41 -13.38 11.50 -11.51
C LEU A 41 -13.91 12.01 -10.16
N LYS A 42 -13.49 13.20 -9.73
CA LYS A 42 -13.96 13.84 -8.49
C LYS A 42 -15.47 14.06 -8.49
N SER A 43 -16.05 14.40 -9.64
CA SER A 43 -17.50 14.54 -9.80
C SER A 43 -18.21 13.20 -9.68
N ALA A 44 -17.67 12.14 -10.31
CA ALA A 44 -18.21 10.79 -10.26
C ALA A 44 -18.22 10.21 -8.84
N CYS A 45 -17.17 10.46 -8.05
CA CYS A 45 -17.09 9.97 -6.68
C CYS A 45 -18.07 10.62 -5.68
N ARG A 46 -18.89 11.59 -6.08
CA ARG A 46 -19.91 12.20 -5.19
C ARG A 46 -21.13 11.30 -4.94
N GLY A 47 -21.31 10.23 -5.71
CA GLY A 47 -22.45 9.32 -5.55
C GLY A 47 -22.26 7.94 -6.14
N ASN A 48 -21.05 7.60 -6.61
CA ASN A 48 -20.74 6.32 -7.24
C ASN A 48 -19.58 5.63 -6.51
N ALA A 49 -19.87 4.51 -5.85
CA ALA A 49 -18.89 3.70 -5.13
C ALA A 49 -17.87 3.02 -6.06
N HIS A 50 -18.18 2.91 -7.36
CA HIS A 50 -17.30 2.34 -8.38
C HIS A 50 -16.55 3.40 -9.19
N CYS A 51 -16.57 4.68 -8.77
CA CYS A 51 -15.92 5.77 -9.50
C CYS A 51 -14.43 5.51 -9.75
N ILE A 52 -13.72 4.93 -8.77
CA ILE A 52 -12.29 4.65 -8.87
C ILE A 52 -12.01 3.60 -9.94
N VAL A 53 -12.87 2.58 -10.05
CA VAL A 53 -12.76 1.52 -11.06
C VAL A 53 -13.05 2.05 -12.45
N GLN A 54 -14.12 2.84 -12.60
CA GLN A 54 -14.52 3.42 -13.89
C GLN A 54 -13.55 4.48 -14.43
N HIS A 55 -12.76 5.09 -13.54
CA HIS A 55 -11.76 6.09 -13.90
C HIS A 55 -10.35 5.64 -13.50
N PHE A 56 -10.10 4.33 -13.49
CA PHE A 56 -8.82 3.77 -13.10
C PHE A 56 -7.67 4.33 -13.95
N ASP A 57 -7.87 4.42 -15.26
CA ASP A 57 -6.90 4.97 -16.22
C ASP A 57 -6.46 6.39 -15.87
N THR A 58 -7.35 7.22 -15.31
CA THR A 58 -7.00 8.57 -14.84
C THR A 58 -5.95 8.51 -13.73
N LEU A 59 -6.18 7.68 -12.70
CA LEU A 59 -5.27 7.55 -11.57
C LEU A 59 -4.00 6.79 -11.96
N PHE A 60 -4.12 5.82 -12.84
CA PHE A 60 -2.98 5.09 -13.40
C PHE A 60 -2.09 5.98 -14.27
N SER A 61 -2.68 6.89 -15.05
CA SER A 61 -1.95 7.89 -15.82
C SER A 61 -1.10 8.78 -14.90
N VAL A 62 -1.64 9.22 -13.75
CA VAL A 62 -0.85 9.97 -12.75
C VAL A 62 0.41 9.20 -12.34
N LEU A 63 0.30 7.89 -12.11
CA LEU A 63 1.45 7.06 -11.74
C LEU A 63 2.49 6.94 -12.86
N CYS A 64 2.03 6.89 -14.12
CA CYS A 64 2.91 6.73 -15.29
C CYS A 64 3.65 8.02 -15.63
N ILE A 65 2.95 9.15 -15.66
CA ILE A 65 3.51 10.46 -16.06
C ILE A 65 3.86 11.36 -14.86
N GLN A 66 3.97 10.79 -13.65
CA GLN A 66 4.23 11.52 -12.39
C GLN A 66 5.37 12.55 -12.43
N LYS A 67 6.42 12.31 -13.23
CA LYS A 67 7.58 13.20 -13.37
C LYS A 67 7.25 14.50 -14.11
N ASP A 68 6.23 14.47 -14.96
CA ASP A 68 5.79 15.58 -15.82
C ASP A 68 4.59 16.33 -15.22
N LEU A 69 4.14 15.95 -14.02
CA LEU A 69 2.98 16.52 -13.35
C LEU A 69 3.37 17.51 -12.25
N ASP A 70 2.55 18.55 -12.13
CA ASP A 70 2.60 19.47 -11.00
C ASP A 70 2.32 18.71 -9.68
N PRO A 71 3.08 18.95 -8.61
CA PRO A 71 2.80 18.38 -7.29
C PRO A 71 1.33 18.50 -6.85
N ALA A 72 0.68 19.63 -7.11
CA ALA A 72 -0.71 19.85 -6.76
C ALA A 72 -1.68 18.88 -7.44
N LEU A 73 -1.36 18.43 -8.67
CA LEU A 73 -2.20 17.44 -9.38
C LEU A 73 -2.05 16.04 -8.79
N LYS A 74 -0.84 15.67 -8.35
CA LYS A 74 -0.63 14.40 -7.65
C LYS A 74 -1.37 14.40 -6.31
N GLU A 75 -1.31 15.51 -5.56
CA GLU A 75 -2.07 15.68 -4.31
C GLU A 75 -3.58 15.61 -4.55
N GLU A 76 -4.10 16.27 -5.59
CA GLU A 76 -5.53 16.18 -5.92
C GLU A 76 -5.93 14.74 -6.26
N ALA A 77 -5.11 14.02 -7.04
CA ALA A 77 -5.35 12.60 -7.34
C ALA A 77 -5.37 11.73 -6.08
N TRP A 78 -4.45 11.95 -5.14
CA TRP A 78 -4.44 11.27 -3.85
C TRP A 78 -5.72 11.51 -3.05
N HIS A 79 -6.13 12.77 -2.85
CA HIS A 79 -7.32 13.09 -2.08
C HIS A 79 -8.59 12.52 -2.72
N VAL A 80 -8.66 12.52 -4.05
CA VAL A 80 -9.80 11.94 -4.80
C VAL A 80 -9.81 10.41 -4.66
N LEU A 81 -8.65 9.75 -4.75
CA LEU A 81 -8.52 8.31 -4.49
C LEU A 81 -8.94 7.96 -3.06
N LEU A 82 -8.47 8.70 -2.06
CA LEU A 82 -8.81 8.49 -0.65
C LEU A 82 -10.32 8.58 -0.43
N LYS A 83 -10.95 9.66 -0.91
CA LYS A 83 -12.39 9.89 -0.75
C LYS A 83 -13.26 8.90 -1.53
N GLY A 84 -12.90 8.61 -2.79
CA GLY A 84 -13.62 7.63 -3.59
C GLY A 84 -13.55 6.23 -2.97
N SER A 85 -12.41 5.88 -2.39
CA SER A 85 -12.21 4.59 -1.74
C SER A 85 -12.90 4.45 -0.39
N GLN A 86 -13.13 5.53 0.35
CA GLN A 86 -14.01 5.51 1.52
C GLN A 86 -15.45 5.16 1.14
N THR A 87 -15.92 5.69 0.00
CA THR A 87 -17.25 5.38 -0.53
C THR A 87 -17.32 3.92 -1.00
N PHE A 88 -16.27 3.46 -1.68
CA PHE A 88 -16.11 2.04 -2.05
C PHE A 88 -16.12 1.12 -0.82
N LEU A 89 -15.37 1.44 0.23
CA LEU A 89 -15.32 0.65 1.46
C LEU A 89 -16.72 0.47 2.07
N ALA A 90 -17.49 1.56 2.17
CA ALA A 90 -18.85 1.49 2.72
C ALA A 90 -19.76 0.56 1.88
N ARG A 91 -19.63 0.62 0.55
CA ARG A 91 -20.35 -0.28 -0.36
C ARG A 91 -19.89 -1.73 -0.20
N LEU A 92 -18.59 -1.97 -0.20
CA LEU A 92 -17.99 -3.30 -0.08
C LEU A 92 -18.39 -3.99 1.23
N THR A 93 -18.41 -3.26 2.35
CA THR A 93 -18.91 -3.78 3.63
C THR A 93 -20.36 -4.23 3.50
N SER A 94 -21.23 -3.37 2.93
CA SER A 94 -22.64 -3.71 2.70
C SER A 94 -22.83 -4.90 1.77
N ASP A 95 -21.94 -5.10 0.80
CA ASP A 95 -21.99 -6.24 -0.12
C ASP A 95 -21.54 -7.52 0.59
N LEU A 96 -20.46 -7.49 1.38
CA LEU A 96 -19.95 -8.67 2.10
C LEU A 96 -20.81 -9.14 3.27
N ASP A 97 -21.70 -8.27 3.77
CA ASP A 97 -22.73 -8.60 4.76
C ASP A 97 -23.95 -9.28 4.13
N GLN A 98 -24.16 -9.15 2.83
CA GLN A 98 -25.20 -9.89 2.11
C GLN A 98 -24.79 -11.36 1.97
N CYS A 99 -25.71 -12.28 2.25
CA CYS A 99 -25.43 -13.73 2.20
C CYS A 99 -25.39 -14.29 0.77
N ASP A 100 -26.06 -13.64 -0.19
CA ASP A 100 -26.33 -14.17 -1.53
C ASP A 100 -25.86 -13.22 -2.64
N LEU A 101 -24.60 -12.78 -2.59
CA LEU A 101 -23.99 -12.02 -3.70
C LEU A 101 -24.02 -12.85 -4.99
N SER A 102 -24.51 -12.26 -6.08
CA SER A 102 -24.45 -12.89 -7.40
C SER A 102 -22.99 -13.09 -7.83
N LEU A 103 -22.74 -14.04 -8.75
CA LEU A 103 -21.40 -14.25 -9.31
C LEU A 103 -20.83 -12.97 -9.91
N GLU A 104 -21.67 -12.20 -10.61
CA GLU A 104 -21.29 -10.96 -11.28
C GLU A 104 -20.94 -9.85 -10.26
N ASP A 105 -21.75 -9.68 -9.21
CA ASP A 105 -21.48 -8.71 -8.15
C ASP A 105 -20.23 -9.06 -7.35
N ARG A 106 -20.01 -10.36 -7.12
CA ARG A 106 -18.82 -10.89 -6.46
C ARG A 106 -17.57 -10.59 -7.26
N LEU A 107 -17.58 -10.87 -8.57
CA LEU A 107 -16.45 -10.56 -9.47
C LEU A 107 -16.23 -9.05 -9.57
N THR A 108 -17.30 -8.25 -9.67
CA THR A 108 -17.20 -6.78 -9.69
C THR A 108 -16.54 -6.25 -8.42
N SER A 109 -16.97 -6.74 -7.26
CA SER A 109 -16.39 -6.38 -5.96
C SER A 109 -14.94 -6.83 -5.84
N LEU A 110 -14.63 -8.05 -6.28
CA LEU A 110 -13.26 -8.57 -6.28
C LEU A 110 -12.31 -7.68 -7.10
N ASN A 111 -12.67 -7.39 -8.35
CA ASN A 111 -11.86 -6.56 -9.22
C ASN A 111 -11.70 -5.14 -8.65
N ALA A 112 -12.78 -4.56 -8.15
CA ALA A 112 -12.75 -3.26 -7.51
C ALA A 112 -11.81 -3.23 -6.30
N THR A 113 -11.86 -4.26 -5.44
CA THR A 113 -10.96 -4.40 -4.30
C THR A 113 -9.49 -4.47 -4.76
N LYS A 114 -9.18 -5.28 -5.77
CA LYS A 114 -7.81 -5.39 -6.29
C LYS A 114 -7.31 -4.07 -6.89
N MET A 115 -8.14 -3.40 -7.68
CA MET A 115 -7.80 -2.12 -8.32
C MET A 115 -7.57 -1.00 -7.29
N VAL A 116 -8.45 -0.89 -6.29
CA VAL A 116 -8.32 0.09 -5.20
C VAL A 116 -7.07 -0.19 -4.37
N ALA A 117 -6.83 -1.46 -3.99
CA ALA A 117 -5.63 -1.85 -3.25
C ALA A 117 -4.35 -1.53 -4.04
N TYR A 118 -4.34 -1.83 -5.35
CA TYR A 118 -3.22 -1.53 -6.23
C TYR A 118 -2.92 -0.03 -6.27
N LEU A 119 -3.94 0.80 -6.54
CA LEU A 119 -3.78 2.25 -6.59
C LEU A 119 -3.29 2.80 -5.24
N PHE A 120 -3.83 2.35 -4.10
CA PHE A 120 -3.31 2.79 -2.79
C PHE A 120 -1.85 2.46 -2.59
N CYS A 121 -1.45 1.21 -2.86
CA CYS A 121 -0.06 0.80 -2.67
C CYS A 121 0.88 1.63 -3.55
N GLN A 122 0.50 1.85 -4.82
CA GLN A 122 1.30 2.62 -5.76
C GLN A 122 1.39 4.11 -5.39
N PHE A 123 0.29 4.73 -4.92
CA PHE A 123 0.31 6.12 -4.49
C PHE A 123 1.05 6.31 -3.15
N LEU A 124 0.89 5.39 -2.20
CA LEU A 124 1.65 5.38 -0.95
C LEU A 124 3.16 5.33 -1.24
N GLU A 125 3.59 4.42 -2.13
CA GLU A 125 4.99 4.31 -2.53
C GLU A 125 5.49 5.56 -3.29
N LEU A 126 4.65 6.14 -4.17
CA LEU A 126 4.99 7.35 -4.90
C LEU A 126 5.34 8.50 -3.95
N PHE A 127 4.44 8.82 -3.02
CA PHE A 127 4.63 9.95 -2.10
C PHE A 127 5.69 9.68 -1.04
N ASP A 128 5.78 8.44 -0.54
CA ASP A 128 6.84 8.07 0.41
C ASP A 128 8.24 8.15 -0.23
N GLY A 129 8.34 7.72 -1.50
CA GLY A 129 9.53 7.86 -2.31
C GLY A 129 9.87 9.31 -2.69
N GLU A 130 8.93 10.25 -2.63
CA GLU A 130 9.20 11.68 -2.80
C GLU A 130 9.64 12.34 -1.50
N ALA A 131 9.00 11.99 -0.37
CA ALA A 131 9.32 12.51 0.96
C ALA A 131 10.73 12.12 1.45
N THR A 132 11.25 10.98 0.98
CA THR A 132 12.57 10.47 1.35
C THR A 132 13.71 10.95 0.43
N ARG A 133 13.42 11.70 -0.64
CA ARG A 133 14.47 12.21 -1.56
C ARG A 133 15.37 13.24 -0.87
N PRO A 134 16.70 13.14 -1.05
CA PRO A 134 17.65 14.16 -0.57
C PRO A 134 17.27 15.54 -1.15
N GLY A 135 16.79 16.45 -0.29
CA GLY A 135 16.35 17.80 -0.68
C GLY A 135 14.88 18.13 -0.38
N ALA A 136 14.04 17.15 -0.03
CA ALA A 136 12.63 17.37 0.34
C ALA A 136 12.43 17.93 1.76
N VAL A 137 13.45 17.88 2.61
CA VAL A 137 13.37 18.33 4.01
C VAL A 137 13.57 19.85 4.10
N VAL A 138 12.49 20.62 4.00
CA VAL A 138 12.47 22.02 4.45
C VAL A 138 11.84 22.09 5.83
N THR A 139 12.54 21.60 6.86
CA THR A 139 12.19 21.96 8.24
C THR A 139 12.74 23.34 8.53
N GLY A 140 11.87 24.35 8.52
CA GLY A 140 12.21 25.72 8.89
C GLY A 140 12.64 25.84 10.35
N LYS A 141 13.89 26.26 10.58
CA LYS A 141 14.31 27.25 11.60
C LYS A 141 15.82 27.49 11.46
N GLY A 142 16.20 28.38 10.55
CA GLY A 142 17.59 28.82 10.39
C GLY A 142 17.69 30.05 9.52
N ARG A 143 17.97 31.21 10.13
CA ARG A 143 18.29 32.46 9.43
C ARG A 143 19.60 32.27 8.65
N GLY A 144 19.54 32.17 7.33
CA GLY A 144 20.75 32.22 6.49
C GLY A 144 20.53 31.89 5.02
N ARG A 145 20.47 32.94 4.19
CA ARG A 145 20.78 32.99 2.74
C ARG A 145 20.00 32.01 1.82
N LYS A 146 18.94 32.52 1.19
CA LYS A 146 18.15 31.86 0.14
C LYS A 146 19.01 31.45 -1.06
N MET A 147 19.28 30.15 -1.20
CA MET A 147 19.41 29.50 -2.50
C MET A 147 18.00 29.01 -2.87
N LYS A 148 17.48 29.39 -4.04
CA LYS A 148 16.18 28.86 -4.52
C LYS A 148 16.35 27.36 -4.75
N ALA A 149 15.83 26.55 -3.83
CA ALA A 149 15.56 25.15 -4.11
C ALA A 149 14.54 25.05 -5.26
N PRO A 150 14.66 24.06 -6.17
CA PRO A 150 13.61 23.81 -7.14
C PRO A 150 12.30 23.51 -6.38
N ALA A 151 11.18 24.00 -6.89
CA ALA A 151 9.86 23.87 -6.28
C ALA A 151 9.42 22.40 -6.22
N VAL A 152 9.59 21.70 -5.10
CA VAL A 152 9.22 20.28 -4.97
C VAL A 152 8.75 19.89 -3.55
N ALA A 153 8.14 20.79 -2.79
CA ALA A 153 7.45 20.38 -1.56
C ALA A 153 5.95 20.50 -1.81
N THR A 154 5.28 19.35 -1.83
CA THR A 154 3.82 19.27 -1.68
C THR A 154 3.41 20.09 -0.45
N ASP A 155 2.28 20.82 -0.51
CA ASP A 155 1.75 21.52 0.69
C ASP A 155 1.04 20.52 1.64
N MET A 156 0.83 19.31 1.13
CA MET A 156 0.25 18.18 1.83
C MET A 156 1.14 17.70 2.99
N ASP A 157 0.55 17.61 4.19
CA ASP A 157 1.16 16.92 5.34
C ASP A 157 1.20 15.42 5.09
N TRP A 158 2.32 14.94 4.56
CA TRP A 158 2.48 13.54 4.19
C TRP A 158 2.42 12.58 5.39
N ASP A 159 2.84 12.99 6.59
CA ASP A 159 2.75 12.12 7.77
C ASP A 159 1.27 11.85 8.11
N TYR A 160 0.45 12.90 8.06
CA TYR A 160 -1.00 12.79 8.26
C TYR A 160 -1.67 11.97 7.14
N GLU A 161 -1.40 12.29 5.88
CA GLU A 161 -2.04 11.63 4.74
C GLU A 161 -1.63 10.17 4.60
N ARG A 162 -0.37 9.82 4.86
CA ARG A 162 0.09 8.42 4.92
C ARG A 162 -0.70 7.64 5.95
N HIS A 163 -0.92 8.19 7.14
CA HIS A 163 -1.72 7.54 8.17
C HIS A 163 -3.16 7.28 7.67
N GLN A 164 -3.80 8.29 7.04
CA GLN A 164 -5.15 8.12 6.49
C GLN A 164 -5.22 7.02 5.42
N GLY A 165 -4.24 6.98 4.52
CA GLY A 165 -4.13 5.95 3.49
C GLY A 165 -3.95 4.54 4.06
N VAL A 166 -3.01 4.38 5.00
CA VAL A 166 -2.76 3.10 5.67
C VAL A 166 -3.98 2.66 6.49
N GLN A 167 -4.66 3.57 7.17
CA GLN A 167 -5.86 3.26 7.96
C GLN A 167 -7.02 2.79 7.07
N LEU A 168 -7.18 3.39 5.89
CA LEU A 168 -8.21 2.96 4.93
C LEU A 168 -7.87 1.59 4.33
N LEU A 169 -6.61 1.35 3.98
CA LEU A 169 -6.14 0.04 3.54
C LEU A 169 -6.38 -1.03 4.61
N LEU A 170 -6.07 -0.74 5.88
CA LEU A 170 -6.38 -1.61 7.01
C LEU A 170 -7.87 -1.92 7.10
N SER A 171 -8.72 -0.90 6.99
CA SER A 171 -10.18 -1.07 7.06
C SER A 171 -10.71 -1.99 5.95
N ILE A 172 -10.13 -1.93 4.75
CA ILE A 172 -10.45 -2.87 3.65
C ILE A 172 -9.98 -4.29 3.99
N ILE A 173 -8.73 -4.46 4.42
CA ILE A 173 -8.12 -5.78 4.68
C ILE A 173 -8.77 -6.53 5.85
N GLN A 174 -9.33 -5.79 6.82
CA GLN A 174 -10.08 -6.36 7.95
C GLN A 174 -11.42 -6.98 7.53
N LEU A 175 -11.98 -6.58 6.38
CA LEU A 175 -13.20 -7.20 5.87
C LEU A 175 -13.00 -8.68 5.54
N SER A 176 -14.10 -9.41 5.37
CA SER A 176 -14.08 -10.82 4.96
C SER A 176 -13.89 -10.98 3.46
N LEU A 177 -12.79 -10.43 2.95
CA LEU A 177 -12.53 -10.36 1.51
C LEU A 177 -12.43 -11.73 0.86
N THR A 178 -11.99 -12.79 1.58
CA THR A 178 -11.90 -14.16 1.05
C THR A 178 -13.22 -14.68 0.48
N LYS A 179 -14.37 -14.13 0.90
CA LYS A 179 -15.69 -14.43 0.31
C LYS A 179 -15.82 -14.03 -1.17
N LEU A 180 -14.95 -13.13 -1.65
CA LEU A 180 -14.95 -12.65 -3.02
C LEU A 180 -14.24 -13.61 -3.99
N TRP A 181 -13.31 -14.44 -3.47
CA TRP A 181 -12.60 -15.44 -4.28
C TRP A 181 -13.36 -16.76 -4.33
N ASP A 182 -13.14 -17.50 -5.42
CA ASP A 182 -13.66 -18.85 -5.62
C ASP A 182 -12.57 -19.73 -6.24
N PRO A 183 -11.94 -20.66 -5.49
CA PRO A 183 -12.18 -20.96 -4.07
C PRO A 183 -11.86 -19.76 -3.14
N PRO A 184 -12.34 -19.72 -1.87
CA PRO A 184 -12.24 -18.57 -0.97
C PRO A 184 -10.82 -18.39 -0.37
N VAL A 185 -9.84 -18.26 -1.26
CA VAL A 185 -8.42 -18.10 -1.01
C VAL A 185 -7.96 -16.94 -1.88
N ALA A 186 -7.42 -15.89 -1.26
CA ALA A 186 -6.86 -14.78 -2.01
C ALA A 186 -5.62 -15.23 -2.79
N GLU A 187 -5.45 -14.69 -3.99
CA GLU A 187 -4.25 -14.91 -4.81
C GLU A 187 -3.01 -14.31 -4.14
N GLU A 188 -1.84 -14.91 -4.41
CA GLU A 188 -0.57 -14.52 -3.79
C GLU A 188 -0.21 -13.08 -4.16
N GLU A 189 -0.47 -12.66 -5.39
CA GLU A 189 -0.19 -11.33 -5.91
C GLU A 189 -0.89 -10.23 -5.09
N PHE A 190 -2.11 -10.48 -4.60
CA PHE A 190 -2.82 -9.54 -3.73
C PHE A 190 -2.14 -9.43 -2.36
N VAL A 191 -1.72 -10.56 -1.79
CA VAL A 191 -1.02 -10.60 -0.50
C VAL A 191 0.36 -9.94 -0.61
N SER A 192 1.09 -10.21 -1.69
CA SER A 192 2.39 -9.62 -1.99
C SER A 192 2.30 -8.12 -2.20
N LEU A 193 1.30 -7.63 -2.95
CA LEU A 193 1.08 -6.19 -3.17
C LEU A 193 0.93 -5.43 -1.85
N VAL A 194 0.03 -5.89 -0.97
CA VAL A 194 -0.29 -5.22 0.30
C VAL A 194 0.87 -5.32 1.28
N SER A 195 1.48 -6.51 1.40
CA SER A 195 2.62 -6.71 2.30
C SER A 195 3.86 -5.93 1.85
N ALA A 196 4.19 -5.95 0.56
CA ALA A 196 5.31 -5.18 0.00
C ALA A 196 5.15 -3.68 0.27
N CYS A 197 3.94 -3.14 0.09
CA CYS A 197 3.64 -1.75 0.45
C CYS A 197 3.93 -1.47 1.95
N CYS A 198 3.47 -2.33 2.85
CA CYS A 198 3.70 -2.17 4.29
C CYS A 198 5.19 -2.18 4.63
N TYR A 199 5.95 -3.16 4.12
CA TYR A 199 7.38 -3.24 4.34
C TYR A 199 8.12 -2.06 3.75
N LYS A 200 7.73 -1.60 2.56
CA LYS A 200 8.35 -0.44 1.92
C LYS A 200 8.18 0.83 2.75
N LEU A 201 6.97 1.07 3.28
CA LEU A 201 6.70 2.20 4.16
C LEU A 201 7.54 2.17 5.45
N LEU A 202 7.82 0.98 6.00
CA LEU A 202 8.67 0.83 7.18
C LEU A 202 10.14 1.17 6.90
N GLU A 203 10.61 1.11 5.66
CA GLU A 203 11.97 1.56 5.30
C GLU A 203 12.16 3.08 5.51
N ASN A 204 11.07 3.85 5.61
CA ASN A 204 11.10 5.26 5.95
C ASN A 204 11.09 5.47 7.49
N PRO A 205 12.15 6.05 8.08
CA PRO A 205 12.22 6.27 9.53
C PRO A 205 11.13 7.19 10.10
N SER A 206 10.47 8.02 9.28
CA SER A 206 9.32 8.82 9.74
C SER A 206 8.11 7.94 10.01
N THR A 207 7.87 6.93 9.16
CA THR A 207 6.78 5.96 9.32
C THR A 207 6.96 5.18 10.60
N SER A 208 8.17 4.65 10.83
CA SER A 208 8.45 3.82 12.01
C SER A 208 8.42 4.60 13.33
N LYS A 209 8.50 5.93 13.29
CA LYS A 209 8.37 6.83 14.45
C LYS A 209 6.94 7.27 14.71
N ASN A 210 6.08 7.27 13.69
CA ASN A 210 4.66 7.56 13.84
C ASN A 210 3.96 6.32 14.43
N LYS A 211 3.56 6.42 15.69
CA LYS A 211 2.97 5.29 16.44
C LYS A 211 1.67 4.80 15.79
N ASP A 212 0.80 5.71 15.37
CA ASP A 212 -0.52 5.35 14.84
C ASP A 212 -0.38 4.64 13.49
N THR A 213 0.50 5.12 12.62
CA THR A 213 0.82 4.46 11.35
C THR A 213 1.50 3.10 11.56
N LEU A 214 2.45 3.01 12.50
CA LEU A 214 3.13 1.75 12.81
C LEU A 214 2.15 0.68 13.32
N VAL A 215 1.24 1.06 14.22
CA VAL A 215 0.18 0.18 14.74
C VAL A 215 -0.76 -0.25 13.61
N ALA A 216 -1.17 0.67 12.74
CA ALA A 216 -2.01 0.31 11.59
C ALA A 216 -1.32 -0.68 10.64
N ILE A 217 -0.02 -0.49 10.35
CA ILE A 217 0.80 -1.44 9.59
C ILE A 217 0.86 -2.81 10.28
N ALA A 218 1.06 -2.83 11.61
CA ALA A 218 1.09 -4.07 12.38
C ALA A 218 -0.22 -4.87 12.25
N HIS A 219 -1.38 -4.19 12.28
CA HIS A 219 -2.68 -4.82 12.08
C HIS A 219 -2.91 -5.29 10.65
N ILE A 220 -2.39 -4.59 9.64
CA ILE A 220 -2.45 -5.08 8.24
C ILE A 220 -1.65 -6.39 8.15
N LEU A 221 -0.39 -6.39 8.59
CA LEU A 221 0.46 -7.58 8.56
C LEU A 221 -0.13 -8.73 9.40
N GLY A 222 -0.71 -8.44 10.56
CA GLY A 222 -1.41 -9.43 11.39
C GLY A 222 -2.58 -10.08 10.67
N ASN A 223 -3.39 -9.31 9.94
CA ASN A 223 -4.44 -9.88 9.08
C ASN A 223 -3.85 -10.75 7.97
N LEU A 224 -2.79 -10.29 7.29
CA LEU A 224 -2.14 -11.06 6.22
C LEU A 224 -1.59 -12.41 6.73
N VAL A 225 -0.92 -12.42 7.89
CA VAL A 225 -0.43 -13.65 8.51
C VAL A 225 -1.58 -14.56 8.93
N LYS A 226 -2.62 -13.99 9.58
CA LYS A 226 -3.71 -14.77 10.15
C LYS A 226 -4.66 -15.37 9.12
N ARG A 227 -4.95 -14.64 8.04
CA ARG A 227 -6.06 -14.92 7.13
C ARG A 227 -5.64 -15.17 5.69
N TYR A 228 -4.44 -14.74 5.30
CA TYR A 228 -3.99 -14.73 3.91
C TYR A 228 -2.65 -15.46 3.71
N ASN A 229 -2.34 -16.42 4.59
CA ASN A 229 -1.18 -17.32 4.46
C ASN A 229 0.19 -16.62 4.36
N HIS A 230 0.33 -15.40 4.91
CA HIS A 230 1.58 -14.63 4.84
C HIS A 230 2.62 -14.96 5.93
N GLY A 231 2.44 -16.06 6.68
CA GLY A 231 3.29 -16.36 7.85
C GLY A 231 4.77 -16.52 7.54
N LEU A 232 5.10 -17.36 6.56
CA LEU A 232 6.49 -17.58 6.11
C LEU A 232 7.08 -16.34 5.42
N GLY A 233 6.29 -15.69 4.56
CA GLY A 233 6.72 -14.44 3.91
C GLY A 233 7.02 -13.34 4.93
N ALA A 234 6.23 -13.27 6.00
CA ALA A 234 6.44 -12.32 7.08
C ALA A 234 7.70 -12.61 7.90
N SER A 235 7.99 -13.87 8.27
CA SER A 235 9.21 -14.18 9.05
C SER A 235 10.46 -13.76 8.28
N LEU A 236 10.59 -14.23 7.05
CA LEU A 236 11.73 -13.94 6.18
C LEU A 236 11.92 -12.45 5.95
N LYS A 237 10.83 -11.70 5.73
CA LYS A 237 10.93 -10.27 5.46
C LYS A 237 11.28 -9.46 6.71
N LEU A 238 10.75 -9.84 7.87
CA LEU A 238 11.09 -9.21 9.15
C LEU A 238 12.55 -9.46 9.52
N ASP A 239 13.05 -10.70 9.36
CA ASP A 239 14.49 -11.01 9.53
C ASP A 239 15.36 -10.19 8.57
N GLN A 240 14.99 -10.13 7.28
CA GLN A 240 15.70 -9.29 6.31
C GLN A 240 15.76 -7.83 6.77
N MET A 241 14.63 -7.26 7.22
CA MET A 241 14.58 -5.85 7.62
C MET A 241 15.42 -5.59 8.88
N LEU A 242 15.44 -6.50 9.86
CA LEU A 242 16.33 -6.40 11.03
C LEU A 242 17.81 -6.35 10.63
N LYS A 243 18.22 -7.13 9.63
CA LYS A 243 19.60 -7.14 9.11
C LYS A 243 19.99 -5.83 8.41
N HIS A 244 19.03 -5.17 7.75
CA HIS A 244 19.33 -4.03 6.86
C HIS A 244 19.08 -2.67 7.52
N PHE A 245 18.23 -2.60 8.54
CA PHE A 245 17.77 -1.33 9.13
C PHE A 245 17.84 -1.36 10.66
N GLU A 246 18.93 -0.87 11.23
CA GLU A 246 19.13 -0.83 12.70
C GLU A 246 18.00 -0.08 13.44
N PHE A 247 17.40 0.95 12.82
CA PHE A 247 16.33 1.73 13.44
C PHE A 247 15.00 0.96 13.56
N LEU A 248 14.89 -0.21 12.93
CA LEU A 248 13.68 -1.01 12.91
C LEU A 248 13.59 -2.06 14.02
N THR A 249 14.65 -2.33 14.80
CA THR A 249 14.60 -3.33 15.88
C THR A 249 13.40 -3.15 16.80
N SER A 250 13.20 -1.95 17.35
CA SER A 250 12.08 -1.68 18.25
C SER A 250 10.72 -1.66 17.53
N PRO A 251 10.55 -0.99 16.37
CA PRO A 251 9.32 -1.07 15.59
C PRO A 251 8.89 -2.49 15.20
N LEU A 252 9.83 -3.34 14.76
CA LEU A 252 9.53 -4.71 14.35
C LEU A 252 9.17 -5.59 15.55
N ALA A 253 9.82 -5.39 16.70
CA ALA A 253 9.42 -6.06 17.94
C ALA A 253 7.97 -5.71 18.32
N GLN A 254 7.57 -4.44 18.21
CA GLN A 254 6.20 -4.01 18.46
C GLN A 254 5.20 -4.62 17.45
N ILE A 255 5.56 -4.71 16.16
CA ILE A 255 4.74 -5.39 15.16
C ILE A 255 4.54 -6.86 15.52
N VAL A 256 5.62 -7.58 15.85
CA VAL A 256 5.55 -9.00 16.24
C VAL A 256 4.72 -9.17 17.51
N GLU A 257 4.86 -8.28 18.49
CA GLU A 257 4.05 -8.28 19.71
C GLU A 257 2.56 -8.19 19.39
N ILE A 258 2.13 -7.25 18.54
CA ILE A 258 0.72 -7.11 18.12
C ILE A 258 0.25 -8.38 17.39
N ILE A 259 1.04 -8.90 16.46
CA ILE A 259 0.68 -10.12 15.70
C ILE A 259 0.51 -11.34 16.62
N VAL A 260 1.36 -11.47 17.64
CA VAL A 260 1.30 -12.58 18.59
C VAL A 260 0.16 -12.40 19.60
N SER A 261 0.04 -11.21 20.19
CA SER A 261 -0.89 -10.94 21.29
C SER A 261 -2.35 -10.80 20.82
N GLU A 262 -2.57 -10.12 19.69
CA GLU A 262 -3.93 -9.80 19.21
C GLU A 262 -4.43 -10.78 18.14
N TYR A 263 -3.55 -11.27 17.26
CA TYR A 263 -3.91 -12.23 16.20
C TYR A 263 -3.62 -13.69 16.58
N GLY A 264 -2.92 -13.93 17.69
CA GLY A 264 -2.61 -15.26 18.20
C GLY A 264 -1.60 -16.04 17.34
N CYS A 265 -0.84 -15.37 16.48
CA CYS A 265 0.05 -16.02 15.49
C CYS A 265 1.43 -16.35 16.09
N LYS A 266 1.45 -17.22 17.11
CA LYS A 266 2.68 -17.61 17.85
C LYS A 266 3.75 -18.31 16.99
N SER A 267 3.35 -18.95 15.89
CA SER A 267 4.28 -19.59 14.96
C SER A 267 5.26 -18.59 14.35
N LEU A 268 4.81 -17.38 14.02
CA LEU A 268 5.66 -16.31 13.47
C LEU A 268 6.85 -16.01 14.38
N LEU A 269 6.61 -15.86 15.69
CA LEU A 269 7.68 -15.63 16.66
C LEU A 269 8.66 -16.82 16.72
N THR A 270 8.12 -18.05 16.66
CA THR A 270 8.95 -19.26 16.69
C THR A 270 9.85 -19.37 15.46
N ASP A 271 9.31 -19.02 14.29
CA ASP A 271 10.05 -19.03 13.03
C ASP A 271 11.11 -17.92 13.01
N LEU A 272 10.79 -16.72 13.50
CA LEU A 272 11.77 -15.64 13.66
C LEU A 272 12.92 -16.00 14.60
N ILE A 273 12.63 -16.56 15.78
CA ILE A 273 13.68 -17.01 16.72
C ILE A 273 14.56 -18.08 16.06
N ARG A 274 13.96 -18.98 15.27
CA ARG A 274 14.71 -20.01 14.52
C ARG A 274 15.58 -19.38 13.44
N GLU A 275 15.06 -18.42 12.68
CA GLU A 275 15.80 -17.70 11.63
C GLU A 275 16.99 -16.94 12.22
N ILE A 276 16.78 -16.20 13.32
CA ILE A 276 17.83 -15.49 14.05
C ILE A 276 18.86 -16.46 14.64
N GLY A 277 18.41 -17.55 15.26
CA GLY A 277 19.27 -18.56 15.88
C GLY A 277 20.10 -19.38 14.90
N ASN A 278 19.70 -19.42 13.62
CA ASN A 278 20.42 -20.10 12.55
C ASN A 278 21.49 -19.21 11.88
N VAL A 279 21.60 -17.93 12.26
CA VAL A 279 22.66 -17.05 11.77
C VAL A 279 23.99 -17.58 12.26
N ASP A 280 24.84 -17.99 11.32
CA ASP A 280 26.14 -18.59 11.64
C ASP A 280 26.93 -17.59 12.48
N ALA A 281 27.53 -18.03 13.59
CA ALA A 281 28.29 -17.17 14.50
C ALA A 281 29.42 -16.40 13.78
N LYS A 282 29.80 -16.86 12.58
CA LYS A 282 30.73 -16.19 11.66
C LYS A 282 30.14 -15.00 10.89
N GLU A 283 28.84 -14.98 10.60
CA GLU A 283 28.15 -13.83 9.99
C GLU A 283 27.88 -12.74 11.04
N ALA A 284 27.41 -13.12 12.22
CA ALA A 284 27.22 -12.19 13.34
C ALA A 284 28.54 -11.54 13.82
N ALA A 285 29.68 -12.25 13.71
CA ALA A 285 31.00 -11.71 14.02
C ALA A 285 31.57 -10.80 12.92
N ARG A 286 31.07 -10.91 11.68
CA ARG A 286 31.48 -10.04 10.55
C ARG A 286 30.70 -8.74 10.51
N ASP A 287 29.48 -8.72 11.06
CA ASP A 287 28.62 -7.55 11.08
C ASP A 287 28.08 -7.26 12.50
N ALA A 288 28.83 -6.44 13.24
CA ALA A 288 28.50 -6.07 14.63
C ALA A 288 27.16 -5.32 14.75
N ALA A 289 26.68 -4.70 13.67
CA ALA A 289 25.38 -4.05 13.64
C ALA A 289 24.25 -5.08 13.67
N VAL A 290 24.34 -6.13 12.86
CA VAL A 290 23.37 -7.23 12.82
C VAL A 290 23.32 -7.95 14.17
N GLY A 291 24.48 -8.24 14.77
CA GLY A 291 24.55 -8.87 16.09
C GLY A 291 23.96 -8.02 17.23
N LYS A 292 23.84 -6.69 17.06
CA LYS A 292 23.19 -5.79 18.01
C LYS A 292 21.68 -5.65 17.74
N ALA A 293 21.25 -5.81 16.49
CA ALA A 293 19.86 -5.70 16.08
C ALA A 293 19.02 -6.92 16.48
N TYR A 294 19.64 -8.10 16.56
CA TYR A 294 19.07 -9.33 17.11
C TYR A 294 19.04 -9.35 18.63
#